data_AF-A0A8X6WY53-F1
#
_entry.id   AF-A0A8X6WY53-F1
#
_cell.length_a   1.000
_cell.length_b   1.000
_cell.length_c   1.000
_cell.angle_alpha   90.00
_cell.angle_beta   90.00
_cell.angle_gamma   90.00
#
_symmetry.space_group_name_H-M   'P 1'
#
loop_
_entity.id
_entity.type
_entity.pdbx_description
1 polymer ?
#
loop_
_entity_poly.entity_id
_entity_poly.type
_entity_poly.pdbx_seq_one_letter_code
_entity_poly.pdbx_strand_id
1 'polypeptide(L)'
;MQMVLGLSWDVVSDELSCKLLSNLDCTQERPVTKRVLLSVINSVYDPIGLMAPALLLPKLPMQEAWRGKIGWDEVLSVELEHKYRL
;
A
#
# COMPACT_ATOMS: atom_id res chain seq x y z
N MET A 1 -5.68 -4.24 23.15
CA MET A 1 -4.95 -3.93 21.91
C MET A 1 -3.54 -3.51 22.27
N GLN A 2 -2.54 -4.27 21.83
CA GLN A 2 -1.12 -3.99 22.07
C GLN A 2 -0.43 -3.70 20.73
N MET A 3 0.67 -2.94 20.76
CA MET A 3 1.51 -2.73 19.57
C MET A 3 2.71 -3.67 19.64
N VAL A 4 2.87 -4.53 18.63
CA VAL A 4 3.98 -5.48 18.52
C VAL A 4 4.55 -5.36 17.12
N LEU A 5 5.85 -5.06 17.00
CA LEU A 5 6.56 -4.93 15.72
C LEU A 5 5.94 -3.92 14.73
N GLY A 6 5.20 -2.91 15.21
CA GLY A 6 4.48 -1.95 14.35
C GLY A 6 3.08 -2.40 13.92
N LEU A 7 2.63 -3.57 14.38
CA LEU A 7 1.30 -4.12 14.17
C LEU A 7 0.45 -4.00 15.43
N SER A 8 -0.86 -3.92 15.26
CA SER A 8 -1.86 -3.95 16.31
C SER A 8 -2.27 -5.39 16.57
N TRP A 9 -2.00 -5.89 17.77
CA TRP A 9 -2.40 -7.24 18.21
C TRP A 9 -3.62 -7.16 19.12
N ASP A 10 -4.67 -7.87 18.74
CA ASP A 10 -5.77 -8.23 19.62
C ASP A 10 -5.49 -9.59 20.26
N VAL A 11 -5.25 -9.57 21.57
CA VAL A 11 -4.92 -10.77 22.35
C VAL A 11 -6.15 -11.65 22.59
N VAL A 12 -7.36 -11.08 22.52
CA VAL A 12 -8.59 -11.83 22.79
C VAL A 12 -8.99 -12.66 21.57
N SER A 13 -8.91 -12.08 20.37
CA SER A 13 -9.16 -12.80 19.11
C SER A 13 -7.93 -13.48 18.51
N ASP A 14 -6.74 -13.20 19.04
CA ASP A 14 -5.44 -13.60 18.51
C ASP A 14 -5.19 -13.13 17.06
N GLU A 15 -5.51 -11.86 16.81
CA GLU A 15 -5.43 -11.27 15.47
C GLU A 15 -4.39 -10.15 15.40
N LEU A 16 -3.53 -10.23 14.38
CA LEU A 16 -2.60 -9.17 14.02
C LEU A 16 -3.19 -8.33 12.89
N SER A 17 -3.20 -7.02 13.09
CA SER A 17 -3.74 -6.06 12.15
C SER A 17 -2.75 -4.93 11.89
N CYS A 18 -2.73 -4.45 10.66
CA CYS A 18 -2.04 -3.21 10.31
C CYS A 18 -3.06 -2.23 9.76
N LYS A 19 -3.03 -1.01 10.27
CA LYS A 19 -3.84 0.07 9.72
C LYS A 19 -3.11 0.62 8.53
N LEU A 20 -3.51 0.17 7.34
CA LEU A 20 -3.11 0.84 6.11
C LEU A 20 -3.80 2.21 6.08
N LEU A 21 -3.05 3.22 5.68
CA LEU A 21 -3.53 4.58 5.51
C LEU A 21 -4.73 4.57 4.54
N SER A 22 -5.90 5.02 5.00
CA SER A 22 -7.19 5.01 4.29
C SER A 22 -7.23 5.88 3.02
N ASN A 23 -6.12 6.52 2.67
CA ASN A 23 -5.90 7.19 1.40
C ASN A 23 -5.77 6.24 0.20
N LEU A 24 -5.91 4.93 0.42
CA LEU A 24 -6.20 3.93 -0.61
C LEU A 24 -7.69 3.61 -0.75
N ASP A 25 -8.58 4.32 -0.05
CA ASP A 25 -10.01 4.22 -0.35
C ASP A 25 -10.18 4.63 -1.82
N CYS A 26 -10.33 3.64 -2.69
CA CYS A 26 -10.59 3.74 -4.13
C CYS A 26 -11.90 4.51 -4.44
N THR A 27 -12.58 5.00 -3.40
CA THR A 27 -13.78 5.85 -3.41
C THR A 27 -13.46 7.33 -3.25
N GLN A 28 -12.24 7.72 -2.87
CA GLN A 28 -11.81 9.11 -2.90
C GLN A 28 -11.36 9.43 -4.33
N GLU A 29 -11.94 10.46 -4.95
CA GLU A 29 -11.63 11.00 -6.29
C GLU A 29 -10.20 11.57 -6.43
N ARG A 30 -9.21 11.00 -5.72
CA ARG A 30 -7.83 11.47 -5.74
C ARG A 30 -7.03 10.61 -6.71
N PRO A 31 -6.41 11.22 -7.74
CA PRO A 31 -5.59 10.48 -8.69
C PRO A 31 -4.45 9.77 -7.95
N VAL A 32 -4.23 8.49 -8.26
CA VAL A 32 -3.15 7.73 -7.65
C VAL A 32 -1.86 8.13 -8.36
N THR A 33 -0.95 8.77 -7.63
CA THR A 33 0.40 9.08 -8.13
C THR A 33 1.41 8.09 -7.58
N LYS A 34 2.56 8.00 -8.26
CA LYS A 34 3.69 7.20 -7.79
C LYS A 34 4.12 7.56 -6.36
N ARG A 35 4.05 8.84 -5.98
CA ARG A 35 4.36 9.30 -4.62
C ARG A 35 3.37 8.78 -3.59
N VAL A 36 2.06 8.82 -3.90
CA VAL A 36 1.02 8.29 -3.01
C VAL A 36 1.23 6.78 -2.81
N LEU A 37 1.44 6.04 -3.91
CA LEU A 37 1.67 4.61 -3.87
C LEU A 37 2.90 4.24 -3.02
N LEU A 38 4.02 4.97 -3.17
CA LEU A 38 5.21 4.76 -2.33
C LEU A 38 4.93 5.04 -0.85
N SER A 39 4.22 6.13 -0.55
CA SER A 39 3.91 6.53 0.81
C SER A 39 3.12 5.45 1.55
N VAL A 40 2.21 4.78 0.85
CA VAL A 40 1.43 3.66 1.37
C VAL A 40 2.30 2.44 1.61
N ILE A 41 3.12 2.04 0.63
CA ILE A 41 4.02 0.88 0.79
C ILE A 41 4.93 1.07 2.01
N ASN A 42 5.46 2.28 2.17
CA ASN A 42 6.40 2.60 3.24
C ASN A 42 5.73 2.93 4.58
N SER A 43 4.41 3.06 4.65
CA SER A 43 3.72 3.28 5.93
C SER A 43 3.67 2.02 6.79
N VAL A 44 3.87 0.85 6.18
CA VAL A 44 3.89 -0.44 6.87
C VAL A 44 5.33 -0.78 7.26
N TYR A 45 5.60 -0.75 8.56
CA TYR A 45 6.85 -1.26 9.11
C TYR A 45 6.71 -2.75 9.40
N ASP A 46 7.41 -3.58 8.63
CA ASP A 46 7.33 -5.04 8.72
C ASP A 46 8.74 -5.65 8.80
N PRO A 47 9.35 -5.70 10.00
CA PRO A 47 10.74 -6.14 10.17
C PRO A 47 10.93 -7.64 9.92
N ILE A 48 9.87 -8.46 10.03
CA ILE A 48 9.93 -9.91 9.89
C ILE A 48 9.29 -10.43 8.60
N GLY A 49 8.64 -9.56 7.81
CA GLY A 49 8.03 -9.93 6.53
C GLY A 49 6.63 -10.54 6.64
N LEU A 50 5.95 -10.41 7.78
CA LEU A 50 4.62 -11.01 7.99
C LEU A 50 3.57 -10.43 7.03
N MET A 51 3.70 -9.15 6.67
CA MET A 51 2.83 -8.44 5.75
C MET A 51 3.32 -8.46 4.31
N ALA A 52 4.42 -9.15 4.01
CA ALA A 52 4.99 -9.20 2.67
C ALA A 52 3.98 -9.61 1.58
N PRO A 53 3.09 -10.60 1.78
CA PRO A 53 2.07 -10.95 0.79
C PRO A 53 1.07 -9.82 0.53
N ALA A 54 0.65 -9.10 1.57
CA ALA A 54 -0.28 -7.97 1.44
C ALA A 54 0.40 -6.76 0.78
N LEU A 55 1.67 -6.50 1.11
CA LEU A 55 2.49 -5.44 0.53
C LEU A 55 2.91 -5.72 -0.93
N LEU A 56 2.79 -6.95 -1.41
CA LEU A 56 3.11 -7.28 -2.80
C LEU A 56 2.17 -6.55 -3.77
N LEU A 57 0.88 -6.49 -3.46
CA LEU A 57 -0.15 -5.88 -4.30
C LEU A 57 0.17 -4.41 -4.66
N PRO A 58 0.49 -3.51 -3.73
CA PRO A 58 0.90 -2.14 -4.08
C PRO A 58 2.33 -2.05 -4.66
N LYS A 59 3.23 -3.01 -4.38
CA LYS A 59 4.59 -3.03 -4.95
C LYS A 59 4.63 -3.34 -6.44
N LEU A 60 3.67 -4.11 -6.96
CA LEU A 60 3.58 -4.42 -8.39
C LEU A 60 3.29 -3.19 -9.29
N PRO A 61 2.22 -2.39 -9.07
CA PRO A 61 2.01 -1.16 -9.84
C PRO A 61 3.15 -0.18 -9.65
N MET A 62 3.79 -0.16 -8.48
CA MET A 62 4.96 0.67 -8.24
C MET A 62 6.11 0.28 -9.16
N GLN A 63 6.43 -1.01 -9.26
CA GLN A 63 7.45 -1.52 -10.16
C GLN A 63 7.15 -1.19 -11.63
N GLU A 64 5.89 -1.30 -12.06
CA GLU A 64 5.49 -0.94 -13.43
C GLU A 64 5.59 0.58 -13.67
N ALA A 65 5.19 1.41 -12.70
CA ALA A 65 5.37 2.87 -12.78
C ALA A 65 6.85 3.26 -12.91
N TRP A 66 7.75 2.55 -12.22
CA TRP A 66 9.20 2.71 -12.41
C TRP A 66 9.66 2.34 -13.82
N ARG A 67 9.20 1.20 -14.35
CA ARG A 67 9.54 0.74 -15.69
C ARG A 67 9.03 1.70 -16.77
N GLY A 68 7.83 2.25 -16.57
CA GLY A 68 7.21 3.26 -17.43
C GLY A 68 7.81 4.66 -17.29
N LYS A 69 8.78 4.87 -16.38
CA LYS A 69 9.40 6.17 -16.10
C LYS A 69 8.38 7.27 -15.71
N ILE A 70 7.25 6.87 -15.10
CA ILE A 70 6.22 7.79 -14.62
C ILE A 70 6.84 8.71 -13.55
N GLY A 71 6.54 10.00 -13.66
CA GLY A 71 6.95 11.02 -12.70
C GLY A 71 6.42 10.77 -11.28
N TRP A 72 6.98 11.46 -10.29
CA TRP A 72 6.53 11.29 -8.90
C TRP A 72 5.10 11.79 -8.65
N ASP A 73 4.76 12.92 -9.26
CA ASP A 73 3.47 13.63 -9.16
C ASP A 73 2.54 13.35 -10.35
N GLU A 74 2.99 12.51 -11.27
CA GLU A 74 2.20 12.10 -12.42
C GLU A 74 1.22 11.00 -12.01
N VAL A 75 0.00 11.08 -12.54
CA VAL A 75 -1.06 10.10 -12.31
C VAL A 75 -0.69 8.79 -12.99
N LEU A 76 -0.98 7.67 -12.35
CA LEU A 76 -0.82 6.37 -12.96
C LEU A 76 -1.68 6.26 -14.23
N SER A 77 -1.23 5.50 -15.21
CA SER A 77 -2.04 5.27 -16.40
C SER A 77 -3.32 4.54 -16.02
N VAL A 78 -4.42 4.86 -16.71
CA VAL A 78 -5.72 4.19 -16.52
C VAL A 78 -5.59 2.67 -16.62
N GLU A 79 -4.72 2.19 -17.50
CA GLU A 79 -4.39 0.77 -17.65
C GLU A 79 -3.79 0.16 -16.36
N LEU A 80 -2.89 0.87 -15.70
CA LEU A 80 -2.29 0.45 -14.43
C LEU A 80 -3.30 0.46 -13.29
N GLU A 81 -4.11 1.53 -13.20
CA GLU A 81 -5.17 1.64 -12.20
C GLU A 81 -6.17 0.49 -12.34
N HIS A 82 -6.66 0.23 -13.55
CA HIS A 82 -7.62 -0.86 -13.80
C HIS A 82 -7.01 -2.25 -13.56
N LYS A 83 -5.75 -2.46 -13.96
CA LYS A 83 -5.06 -3.76 -13.80
C LYS A 83 -4.90 -4.14 -12.33
N TYR A 84 -4.60 -3.17 -11.48
CA TYR A 84 -4.38 -3.40 -10.05
C TYR A 84 -5.59 -3.02 -9.18
N ARG A 85 -6.71 -2.60 -9.79
CA ARG A 85 -7.94 -2.15 -9.13
C ARG A 85 -7.67 -1.07 -8.07
N LEU A 86 -6.82 -0.11 -8.44
CA LEU A 86 -6.49 1.06 -7.63
C LEU A 86 -7.62 2.09 -7.68
#